data_AF-A0A7S2BWW1-F1
#
_entry.id   AF-A0A7S2BWW1-F1
#
_cell.length_a   1.000
_cell.length_b   1.000
_cell.length_c   1.000
_cell.angle_alpha   90.00
_cell.angle_beta   90.00
_cell.angle_gamma   90.00
#
_symmetry.space_group_name_H-M   'P 1'
#
loop_
_entity.id
_entity.type
_entity.pdbx_description
1 polymer ?
#
loop_
_entity_poly.entity_id
_entity_poly.type
_entity_poly.pdbx_seq_one_letter_code
_entity_poly.pdbx_strand_id
1 'polypeptide(L)'
;VVMEVKANLLKEERRESLARWANSGFRRVAAVVVGEPPAPQKKRCHDLLLKAKQEVVTTEWKAKKAEEKKKRLLERRQRQLERERKKALKEAEREARKRQRELKRKADAEAAAAAKEGEQAGEEKPEEKAPEEAPPEAEEPEEEEEEEKEEEEPPEPPEGEPPKAELTAEEKRQSFRKLPSPDLSMYSLNASFAKFTLPDKDEGFDEIRQEWSKGDKCKEYLKQWVRERKSSTRVEDLMPGDWFNSKWKEWQKTMQAWRSKQNSFKTAEQIKQQAAAAKAAEKEAKRKAAVIAAEKAALEAKMKEAAEKAAEGQEGEKKEEEAKEEEKKEEKKEEEKKEDAEEEKKEEE
;
A
#
# COMPACT_ATOMS: atom_id res chain seq x y z
N VAL A 1 -7.72 -24.78 -35.06
CA VAL A 1 -7.76 -23.42 -35.64
C VAL A 1 -6.62 -22.65 -35.02
N VAL A 2 -5.67 -22.15 -35.83
CA VAL A 2 -4.58 -21.29 -35.34
C VAL A 2 -5.06 -19.85 -35.45
N MET A 3 -5.21 -19.17 -34.32
CA MET A 3 -5.75 -17.80 -34.26
C MET A 3 -4.63 -16.78 -34.50
N GLU A 4 -4.44 -16.37 -35.75
CA GLU A 4 -3.42 -15.38 -36.12
C GLU A 4 -4.06 -14.14 -36.76
N VAL A 5 -4.63 -13.27 -35.92
CA VAL A 5 -5.38 -12.08 -36.41
C VAL A 5 -4.49 -11.15 -37.22
N LYS A 6 -3.27 -10.86 -36.73
CA LYS A 6 -2.30 -9.99 -37.42
C LYS A 6 -1.83 -10.61 -38.75
N ALA A 7 -1.43 -11.88 -38.73
CA ALA A 7 -0.91 -12.57 -39.92
C ALA A 7 -1.92 -12.64 -41.05
N ASN A 8 -3.19 -12.85 -40.72
CA ASN A 8 -4.27 -12.86 -41.72
C ASN A 8 -4.51 -11.49 -42.37
N LEU A 9 -4.07 -10.39 -41.76
CA LEU A 9 -4.24 -9.04 -42.30
C LEU A 9 -3.00 -8.52 -43.05
N LEU A 10 -1.86 -9.19 -42.95
CA LEU A 10 -0.61 -8.81 -43.61
C LEU A 10 -0.30 -9.73 -44.79
N LYS A 11 -0.11 -9.15 -45.99
CA LYS A 11 0.14 -9.90 -47.23
C LYS A 11 1.34 -10.84 -47.13
N GLU A 12 2.45 -10.35 -46.56
CA GLU A 12 3.67 -11.15 -46.42
C GLU A 12 3.48 -12.33 -45.45
N GLU A 13 2.83 -12.09 -44.30
CA GLU A 13 2.57 -13.15 -43.31
C GLU A 13 1.55 -14.18 -43.84
N ARG A 14 0.57 -13.75 -44.65
CA ARG A 14 -0.35 -14.67 -45.37
C ARG A 14 0.40 -15.54 -46.37
N ARG A 15 1.31 -14.98 -47.17
CA ARG A 15 2.13 -15.74 -48.13
C ARG A 15 3.00 -16.78 -47.43
N GLU A 16 3.67 -16.40 -46.35
CA GLU A 16 4.48 -17.33 -45.56
C GLU A 16 3.61 -18.46 -44.97
N SER A 17 2.44 -18.11 -44.45
CA SER A 17 1.48 -19.09 -43.92
C SER A 17 1.04 -20.08 -45.00
N LEU A 18 0.71 -19.59 -46.20
CA LEU A 18 0.32 -20.43 -47.34
C LEU A 18 1.45 -21.31 -47.86
N ALA A 19 2.70 -20.85 -47.80
CA ALA A 19 3.86 -21.61 -48.23
C ALA A 19 4.01 -22.94 -47.46
N ARG A 20 3.66 -22.95 -46.16
CA ARG A 20 3.66 -24.17 -45.32
C ARG A 20 2.68 -25.23 -45.82
N TRP A 21 1.65 -24.83 -46.56
CA TRP A 21 0.60 -25.71 -47.07
C TRP A 21 0.71 -26.00 -48.58
N ALA A 22 1.72 -25.46 -49.27
CA ALA A 22 1.85 -25.59 -50.72
C ALA A 22 1.87 -27.04 -51.21
N ASN A 23 2.43 -27.96 -50.42
CA ASN A 23 2.57 -29.38 -50.77
C ASN A 23 1.54 -30.29 -50.07
N SER A 24 0.52 -29.72 -49.44
CA SER A 24 -0.42 -30.46 -48.61
C SER A 24 -1.59 -31.10 -49.37
N GLY A 25 -1.77 -30.75 -50.65
CA GLY A 25 -2.92 -31.18 -51.46
C GLY A 25 -4.26 -30.54 -51.03
N PHE A 26 -4.26 -29.66 -50.02
CA PHE A 26 -5.46 -28.97 -49.58
C PHE A 26 -5.80 -27.77 -50.46
N ARG A 27 -7.09 -27.54 -50.65
CA ARG A 27 -7.61 -26.34 -51.31
C ARG A 27 -7.55 -25.16 -50.34
N ARG A 28 -6.87 -24.09 -50.75
CA ARG A 28 -6.64 -22.87 -49.95
C ARG A 28 -7.70 -21.84 -50.27
N VAL A 29 -8.64 -21.66 -49.35
CA VAL A 29 -9.75 -20.72 -49.49
C VAL A 29 -9.58 -19.56 -48.52
N ALA A 30 -9.53 -18.32 -49.02
CA ALA A 30 -9.58 -17.12 -48.20
C ALA A 30 -11.05 -16.69 -48.01
N ALA A 31 -11.52 -16.65 -46.77
CA ALA A 31 -12.81 -16.04 -46.44
C ALA A 31 -12.61 -14.60 -45.95
N VAL A 32 -13.13 -13.63 -46.71
CA VAL A 32 -13.07 -12.20 -46.41
C VAL A 32 -14.39 -11.77 -45.78
N VAL A 33 -14.30 -11.40 -44.51
CA VAL A 33 -15.44 -11.07 -43.65
C VAL A 33 -15.29 -9.61 -43.20
N VAL A 34 -15.57 -8.68 -44.11
CA VAL A 34 -15.34 -7.24 -43.92
C VAL A 34 -16.55 -6.42 -44.39
N GLY A 35 -16.88 -5.37 -43.64
CA GLY A 35 -17.96 -4.44 -43.94
C GLY A 35 -19.20 -4.66 -43.07
N GLU A 36 -20.38 -4.38 -43.63
CA GLU A 36 -21.63 -4.51 -42.91
C GLU A 36 -22.02 -5.99 -42.75
N PRO A 37 -22.21 -6.49 -41.51
CA PRO A 37 -22.56 -7.88 -41.29
C PRO A 37 -24.00 -8.17 -41.72
N PRO A 38 -24.32 -9.42 -42.13
CA PRO A 38 -25.66 -9.79 -42.53
C PRO A 38 -26.64 -9.72 -41.34
N ALA A 39 -27.92 -9.49 -41.64
CA ALA A 39 -28.99 -9.37 -40.63
C ALA A 39 -29.01 -10.47 -39.55
N PRO A 40 -28.87 -11.78 -39.86
CA PRO A 40 -28.80 -12.81 -38.82
C PRO A 40 -27.62 -12.64 -37.86
N GLN A 41 -26.46 -12.20 -38.36
CA GLN A 41 -25.29 -11.96 -37.52
C GLN A 41 -25.50 -10.76 -36.60
N LYS A 42 -26.11 -9.67 -37.10
CA LYS A 42 -26.48 -8.50 -36.29
C LYS A 42 -27.44 -8.88 -35.16
N LYS A 43 -28.48 -9.64 -35.47
CA LYS A 43 -29.44 -10.15 -34.47
C LYS A 43 -28.73 -10.96 -33.41
N ARG A 44 -27.88 -11.92 -33.81
CA ARG A 44 -27.08 -12.72 -32.88
C ARG A 44 -26.20 -11.85 -31.98
N CYS A 45 -25.56 -10.82 -32.52
CA CYS A 45 -24.78 -9.88 -31.73
C CYS A 45 -25.64 -9.09 -30.73
N HIS A 46 -26.83 -8.64 -31.14
CA HIS A 46 -27.79 -7.96 -30.26
C HIS A 46 -28.31 -8.88 -29.16
N ASP A 47 -28.66 -10.13 -29.48
CA ASP A 47 -29.12 -11.12 -28.51
C ASP A 47 -28.04 -11.42 -27.46
N LEU A 48 -26.78 -11.58 -27.89
CA LEU A 48 -25.66 -11.78 -26.98
C LEU A 48 -25.39 -10.55 -26.11
N LEU A 49 -25.54 -9.34 -26.66
CA LEU A 49 -25.38 -8.10 -25.90
C LEU A 49 -26.50 -7.94 -24.86
N LEU A 50 -27.75 -8.22 -25.23
CA LEU A 50 -28.90 -8.20 -24.33
C LEU A 50 -28.72 -9.23 -23.21
N LYS A 51 -28.25 -10.44 -23.55
CA LYS A 51 -27.96 -11.48 -22.55
C LYS A 51 -26.86 -11.04 -21.57
N ALA A 52 -25.75 -10.50 -22.07
CA ALA A 52 -24.67 -10.01 -21.21
C ALA A 52 -25.15 -8.86 -20.29
N LYS A 53 -26.00 -7.97 -20.78
CA LYS A 53 -26.62 -6.94 -19.97
C LYS A 53 -27.55 -7.51 -18.90
N GLN A 54 -28.40 -8.46 -19.28
CA GLN A 54 -29.28 -9.14 -18.33
C GLN A 54 -28.45 -9.81 -17.24
N GLU A 55 -27.35 -10.46 -17.59
CA GLU A 55 -26.42 -11.06 -16.63
C GLU A 55 -25.87 -10.00 -15.68
N VAL A 56 -25.34 -8.87 -16.17
CA VAL A 56 -24.87 -7.77 -15.31
C VAL A 56 -25.97 -7.28 -14.36
N VAL A 57 -27.16 -6.96 -14.89
CA VAL A 57 -28.30 -6.49 -14.09
C VAL A 57 -28.72 -7.53 -13.05
N THR A 58 -28.77 -8.82 -13.42
CA THR A 58 -29.12 -9.90 -12.48
C THR A 58 -28.05 -10.08 -11.41
N THR A 59 -26.77 -9.95 -11.75
CA THR A 59 -25.67 -10.06 -10.79
C THR A 59 -25.64 -8.88 -9.82
N GLU A 60 -25.85 -7.65 -10.29
CA GLU A 60 -25.95 -6.46 -9.44
C GLU A 60 -27.18 -6.54 -8.52
N TRP A 61 -28.31 -7.00 -9.04
CA TRP A 61 -29.52 -7.20 -8.26
C TRP A 61 -29.31 -8.26 -7.15
N LYS A 62 -28.68 -9.39 -7.49
CA LYS A 62 -28.30 -10.42 -6.50
C LYS A 62 -27.30 -9.91 -5.48
N ALA A 63 -26.30 -9.12 -5.91
CA ALA A 63 -25.31 -8.52 -5.02
C ALA A 63 -25.98 -7.55 -4.02
N LYS A 64 -26.85 -6.66 -4.50
CA LYS A 64 -27.63 -5.75 -3.64
C LYS A 64 -28.50 -6.51 -2.64
N LYS A 65 -29.17 -7.58 -3.07
CA LYS A 65 -29.95 -8.44 -2.16
C LYS A 65 -29.06 -9.15 -1.14
N ALA A 66 -27.89 -9.63 -1.54
CA ALA A 66 -26.94 -10.25 -0.62
C ALA A 66 -26.36 -9.24 0.39
N GLU A 67 -26.05 -8.01 -0.03
CA GLU A 67 -25.62 -6.93 0.86
C GLU A 67 -26.71 -6.51 1.85
N GLU A 68 -27.95 -6.38 1.38
CA GLU A 68 -29.10 -6.09 2.23
C GLU A 68 -29.29 -7.19 3.30
N LYS A 69 -29.24 -8.47 2.90
CA LYS A 69 -29.28 -9.61 3.83
C LYS A 69 -28.12 -9.58 4.83
N LYS A 70 -26.89 -9.31 4.39
CA LYS A 70 -25.72 -9.19 5.27
C LYS A 70 -25.84 -8.04 6.27
N LYS A 71 -26.33 -6.87 5.83
CA LYS A 71 -26.54 -5.71 6.70
C LYS A 71 -27.54 -6.01 7.80
N ARG A 72 -28.68 -6.63 7.45
CA ARG A 72 -29.69 -7.07 8.42
C ARG A 72 -29.12 -8.08 9.43
N LEU A 73 -28.33 -9.06 8.97
CA LEU A 73 -27.71 -10.04 9.86
C LEU A 73 -26.70 -9.39 10.83
N LEU A 74 -25.90 -8.43 10.35
CA LEU A 74 -24.97 -7.68 11.20
C LEU A 74 -25.70 -6.81 12.22
N GLU A 75 -26.77 -6.13 11.81
CA GLU A 75 -27.62 -5.34 12.70
C GLU A 75 -28.28 -6.21 13.78
N ARG A 76 -28.80 -7.39 13.40
CA ARG A 76 -29.33 -8.38 14.35
C ARG A 76 -28.27 -8.82 15.35
N ARG A 77 -27.07 -9.17 14.88
CA ARG A 77 -25.94 -9.57 15.74
C ARG A 77 -25.50 -8.44 16.67
N GLN A 78 -25.48 -7.20 16.19
CA GLN A 78 -25.17 -6.03 17.02
C GLN A 78 -26.21 -5.82 18.12
N ARG A 79 -27.50 -5.93 17.80
CA ARG A 79 -28.58 -5.84 18.78
C ARG A 79 -28.50 -6.95 19.83
N GLN A 80 -28.18 -8.18 19.42
CA GLN A 80 -27.96 -9.30 20.34
C GLN A 80 -26.76 -9.05 21.28
N LEU A 81 -25.62 -8.61 20.74
CA LEU A 81 -24.45 -8.28 21.55
C LEU A 81 -24.70 -7.09 22.50
N GLU A 82 -25.49 -6.10 22.09
CA GLU A 82 -25.88 -4.98 22.95
C GLU A 82 -26.81 -5.45 24.08
N ARG A 83 -27.78 -6.32 23.78
CA ARG A 83 -28.65 -6.97 24.78
C ARG A 83 -27.81 -7.78 25.77
N GLU A 84 -26.91 -8.65 25.30
CA GLU A 84 -26.01 -9.43 26.14
C GLU A 84 -25.09 -8.54 27.00
N ARG A 85 -24.55 -7.45 26.42
CA ARG A 85 -23.74 -6.48 27.16
C ARG A 85 -24.55 -5.76 28.24
N LYS A 86 -25.80 -5.39 27.95
CA LYS A 86 -26.69 -4.75 28.93
C LYS A 86 -27.05 -5.72 30.06
N LYS A 87 -27.32 -6.99 29.76
CA LYS A 87 -27.55 -8.04 30.76
C LYS A 87 -26.30 -8.24 31.63
N ALA A 88 -25.12 -8.39 31.03
CA ALA A 88 -23.85 -8.52 31.75
C ALA A 88 -23.51 -7.30 32.62
N LEU A 89 -23.81 -6.08 32.16
CA LEU A 89 -23.62 -4.86 32.95
C LEU A 89 -24.58 -4.80 34.14
N LYS A 90 -25.86 -5.13 33.95
CA LYS A 90 -26.84 -5.22 35.06
C LYS A 90 -26.42 -6.27 36.09
N GLU A 91 -25.91 -7.42 35.65
CA GLU A 91 -25.43 -8.48 36.54
C GLU A 91 -24.17 -8.04 37.32
N ALA A 92 -23.20 -7.43 36.64
CA ALA A 92 -22.01 -6.87 37.27
C ALA A 92 -22.34 -5.76 38.28
N GLU A 93 -23.32 -4.89 37.99
CA GLU A 93 -23.80 -3.87 38.91
C GLU A 93 -24.47 -4.50 40.15
N ARG A 94 -25.33 -5.51 39.94
CA ARG A 94 -25.95 -6.27 41.03
C ARG A 94 -24.88 -6.92 41.92
N GLU A 95 -23.84 -7.53 41.35
CA GLU A 95 -22.71 -8.07 42.11
C GLU A 95 -21.90 -6.99 42.85
N ALA A 96 -21.57 -5.89 42.18
CA ALA A 96 -20.84 -4.78 42.80
C ALA A 96 -21.62 -4.18 43.98
N ARG A 97 -22.94 -4.03 43.85
CA ARG A 97 -23.83 -3.56 44.92
C ARG A 97 -23.88 -4.54 46.09
N LYS A 98 -23.91 -5.86 45.83
CA LYS A 98 -23.81 -6.89 46.88
C LYS A 98 -22.46 -6.80 47.60
N ARG A 99 -21.33 -6.73 46.87
CA ARG A 99 -19.98 -6.58 47.45
C ARG A 99 -19.83 -5.30 48.27
N GLN A 100 -20.37 -4.17 47.80
CA GLN A 100 -20.36 -2.91 48.55
C GLN A 100 -21.19 -3.00 49.84
N ARG A 101 -22.35 -3.66 49.82
CA ARG A 101 -23.16 -3.88 51.03
C ARG A 101 -22.45 -4.77 52.03
N GLU A 102 -21.77 -5.83 51.58
CA GLU A 102 -20.98 -6.69 52.45
C GLU A 102 -19.78 -5.96 53.07
N LEU A 103 -19.06 -5.14 52.29
CA LEU A 103 -17.97 -4.31 52.79
C LEU A 103 -18.47 -3.28 53.82
N LYS A 104 -19.60 -2.61 53.55
CA LYS A 104 -20.24 -1.69 54.51
C LYS A 104 -20.62 -2.42 55.79
N ARG A 105 -21.29 -3.58 55.69
CA ARG A 105 -21.68 -4.38 56.85
C ARG A 105 -20.46 -4.86 57.66
N LYS A 106 -19.35 -5.19 57.02
CA LYS A 106 -18.08 -5.51 57.70
C LYS A 106 -17.48 -4.28 58.39
N ALA A 107 -17.44 -3.13 57.72
CA ALA A 107 -16.96 -1.88 58.29
C ALA A 107 -17.83 -1.39 59.46
N ASP A 108 -19.16 -1.49 59.35
CA ASP A 108 -20.11 -1.15 60.42
C ASP A 108 -19.98 -2.10 61.61
N ALA A 109 -19.73 -3.40 61.36
CA ALA A 109 -19.47 -4.37 62.42
C ALA A 109 -18.12 -4.12 63.12
N GLU A 110 -17.09 -3.72 62.37
CA GLU A 110 -15.77 -3.36 62.91
C GLU A 110 -15.81 -2.04 63.69
N ALA A 111 -16.56 -1.05 63.20
CA ALA A 111 -16.81 0.20 63.92
C ALA A 111 -17.63 -0.01 65.20
N ALA A 112 -18.64 -0.91 65.17
CA ALA A 112 -19.39 -1.30 66.36
C ALA A 112 -18.55 -2.11 67.36
N ALA A 113 -17.61 -2.93 66.88
CA ALA A 113 -16.64 -3.63 67.74
C ALA A 113 -15.66 -2.63 68.38
N ALA A 114 -15.14 -1.67 67.61
CA ALA A 114 -14.27 -0.60 68.12
C ALA A 114 -15.00 0.34 69.10
N ALA A 115 -16.28 0.63 68.87
CA ALA A 115 -17.11 1.38 69.83
C ALA A 115 -17.36 0.59 71.13
N LYS A 116 -17.52 -0.74 71.03
CA LYS A 116 -17.61 -1.61 72.23
C LYS A 116 -16.28 -1.80 72.96
N GLU A 117 -15.15 -1.58 72.32
CA GLU A 117 -13.83 -1.57 72.97
C GLU A 117 -13.48 -0.19 73.56
N GLY A 118 -14.20 0.87 73.17
CA GLY A 118 -14.10 2.23 73.71
C GLY A 118 -15.05 2.57 74.87
N GLU A 119 -16.07 1.75 75.14
CA GLU A 119 -17.10 2.07 76.15
C GLU A 119 -17.28 0.93 77.16
N GLN A 120 -16.29 0.78 78.05
CA GLN A 120 -16.54 0.39 79.43
C GLN A 120 -16.90 1.64 80.25
N ALA A 121 -18.15 2.09 80.13
CA ALA A 121 -18.92 2.76 81.19
C ALA A 121 -20.37 3.01 80.73
N GLY A 122 -21.32 2.19 81.20
CA GLY A 122 -22.74 2.58 81.27
C GLY A 122 -23.75 1.66 80.56
N GLU A 123 -24.44 0.83 81.36
CA GLU A 123 -25.85 0.38 81.22
C GLU A 123 -26.75 1.28 80.35
N GLU A 124 -27.76 0.84 79.57
CA GLU A 124 -28.83 -0.14 79.84
C GLU A 124 -29.61 -0.50 78.53
N LYS A 125 -30.37 -1.60 78.54
CA LYS A 125 -31.21 -2.17 77.44
C LYS A 125 -32.65 -1.57 77.50
N PRO A 126 -33.46 -1.46 76.41
CA PRO A 126 -34.38 -2.56 75.99
C PRO A 126 -34.67 -2.60 74.46
N GLU A 127 -34.76 -3.76 73.80
CA GLU A 127 -35.93 -4.63 73.54
C GLU A 127 -36.74 -4.30 72.25
N GLU A 128 -36.90 -5.34 71.41
CA GLU A 128 -37.92 -5.63 70.38
C GLU A 128 -38.31 -4.63 69.26
N LYS A 129 -38.06 -5.03 68.00
CA LYS A 129 -39.13 -5.34 67.01
C LYS A 129 -38.55 -5.87 65.70
N ALA A 130 -38.92 -7.11 65.37
CA ALA A 130 -39.12 -7.48 63.97
C ALA A 130 -40.33 -6.70 63.43
N PRO A 131 -40.33 -6.35 62.14
CA PRO A 131 -41.12 -7.17 61.25
C PRO A 131 -40.32 -7.65 60.04
N GLU A 132 -40.46 -8.95 59.81
CA GLU A 132 -40.81 -9.57 58.53
C GLU A 132 -41.36 -8.57 57.49
N GLU A 133 -40.65 -8.41 56.38
CA GLU A 133 -41.28 -8.15 55.09
C GLU A 133 -40.45 -8.81 53.99
N ALA A 134 -41.14 -9.63 53.20
CA ALA A 134 -40.65 -10.56 52.22
C ALA A 134 -39.81 -9.90 51.11
N PRO A 135 -38.91 -10.66 50.46
CA PRO A 135 -38.28 -10.19 49.23
C PRO A 135 -39.35 -10.05 48.13
N PRO A 136 -39.46 -8.94 47.39
CA PRO A 136 -39.98 -9.01 46.04
C PRO A 136 -38.88 -9.65 45.18
N GLU A 137 -38.85 -10.97 45.24
CA GLU A 137 -38.39 -11.82 44.15
C GLU A 137 -39.64 -12.08 43.29
N ALA A 138 -39.52 -11.89 41.96
CA ALA A 138 -40.54 -12.03 40.91
C ALA A 138 -41.37 -10.77 40.56
N GLU A 139 -40.79 -9.88 39.73
CA GLU A 139 -41.54 -9.15 38.69
C GLU A 139 -40.65 -8.57 37.57
N GLU A 140 -39.48 -9.17 37.28
CA GLU A 140 -38.63 -8.77 36.13
C GLU A 140 -38.21 -9.90 35.16
N PRO A 141 -38.63 -11.19 35.27
CA PRO A 141 -38.35 -12.14 34.20
C PRO A 141 -39.37 -12.06 33.05
N GLU A 142 -40.55 -11.49 33.27
CA GLU A 142 -41.64 -11.47 32.28
C GLU A 142 -41.39 -10.44 31.15
N GLU A 143 -40.81 -9.27 31.45
CA GLU A 143 -40.45 -8.26 30.43
C GLU A 143 -39.28 -8.72 29.53
N GLU A 144 -38.34 -9.54 30.02
CA GLU A 144 -37.27 -10.10 29.19
C GLU A 144 -37.74 -11.25 28.29
N GLU A 145 -38.76 -12.01 28.72
CA GLU A 145 -39.33 -13.13 27.95
C GLU A 145 -40.36 -12.64 26.91
N GLU A 146 -41.05 -11.52 27.17
CA GLU A 146 -41.92 -10.85 26.18
C GLU A 146 -41.11 -10.16 25.07
N GLU A 147 -39.96 -9.55 25.38
CA GLU A 147 -39.03 -8.99 24.37
C GLU A 147 -38.33 -10.05 23.51
N GLU A 148 -38.24 -11.30 24.00
CA GLU A 148 -37.66 -12.43 23.28
C GLU A 148 -38.66 -13.05 22.29
N LYS A 149 -39.97 -12.86 22.52
CA LYS A 149 -41.05 -13.38 21.67
C LYS A 149 -41.47 -12.44 20.54
N GLU A 150 -41.17 -11.14 20.65
CA GLU A 150 -41.47 -10.13 19.61
C GLU A 150 -40.36 -9.99 18.54
N GLU A 151 -39.32 -10.84 18.57
CA GLU A 151 -38.36 -10.97 17.47
C GLU A 151 -38.92 -11.94 16.40
N GLU A 152 -40.12 -11.65 15.91
CA GLU A 152 -40.68 -12.27 14.71
C GLU A 152 -39.68 -12.04 13.56
N GLU A 153 -39.29 -13.13 12.89
CA GLU A 153 -38.35 -13.10 11.78
C GLU A 153 -38.73 -11.98 10.81
N PRO A 154 -37.86 -10.98 10.58
CA PRO A 154 -38.20 -9.94 9.62
C PRO A 154 -38.44 -10.63 8.28
N PRO A 155 -39.60 -10.39 7.64
CA PRO A 155 -40.02 -11.14 6.47
C PRO A 155 -38.92 -11.13 5.42
N GLU A 156 -38.67 -12.31 4.85
CA GLU A 156 -37.73 -12.45 3.76
C GLU A 156 -38.02 -11.39 2.69
N PRO A 157 -37.00 -10.66 2.21
CA PRO A 157 -37.23 -9.66 1.19
C PRO A 157 -37.91 -10.34 0.00
N PRO A 158 -38.99 -9.75 -0.55
CA PRO A 158 -39.79 -10.39 -1.58
C PRO A 158 -38.87 -10.85 -2.72
N GLU A 159 -39.06 -12.09 -3.14
CA GLU A 159 -38.45 -12.69 -4.32
C GLU A 159 -38.97 -11.99 -5.57
N GLY A 160 -38.57 -10.74 -5.77
CA GLY A 160 -38.83 -10.02 -7.00
C GLY A 160 -37.98 -10.60 -8.13
N GLU A 161 -38.54 -10.65 -9.33
CA GLU A 161 -37.74 -11.00 -10.51
C GLU A 161 -36.70 -9.91 -10.80
N PRO A 162 -35.52 -10.26 -11.34
CA PRO A 162 -34.52 -9.29 -11.72
C PRO A 162 -35.06 -8.34 -12.80
N PRO A 163 -34.63 -7.06 -12.83
CA PRO A 163 -35.07 -6.12 -13.85
C PRO A 163 -34.73 -6.63 -15.25
N LYS A 164 -35.67 -6.52 -16.19
CA LYS A 164 -35.46 -6.89 -17.59
C LYS A 164 -34.65 -5.80 -18.30
N ALA A 165 -33.52 -6.17 -18.88
CA ALA A 165 -32.65 -5.28 -19.62
C ALA A 165 -33.17 -5.06 -21.05
N GLU A 166 -33.19 -3.80 -21.48
CA GLU A 166 -33.50 -3.42 -22.86
C GLU A 166 -32.26 -2.84 -23.55
N LEU A 167 -32.11 -3.11 -24.85
CA LEU A 167 -31.05 -2.52 -25.67
C LEU A 167 -31.40 -1.07 -26.00
N THR A 168 -30.47 -0.16 -25.72
CA THR A 168 -30.63 1.26 -26.06
C THR A 168 -30.52 1.48 -27.57
N ALA A 169 -30.99 2.63 -28.06
CA ALA A 169 -30.90 2.97 -29.48
C ALA A 169 -29.44 3.02 -29.99
N GLU A 170 -28.49 3.39 -29.12
CA GLU A 170 -27.06 3.43 -29.44
C GLU A 170 -26.46 2.02 -29.59
N GLU A 171 -26.90 1.07 -28.77
CA GLU A 171 -26.44 -0.32 -28.82
C GLU A 171 -26.99 -1.08 -30.02
N LYS A 172 -28.21 -0.75 -30.45
CA LYS A 172 -28.77 -1.29 -31.70
C LYS A 172 -27.98 -0.83 -32.94
N ARG A 173 -27.31 0.34 -32.87
CA ARG A 173 -26.40 0.80 -33.93
C ARG A 173 -25.06 0.09 -33.92
N GLN A 174 -24.64 -0.49 -32.79
CA GLN A 174 -23.42 -1.29 -32.74
C GLN A 174 -23.65 -2.60 -33.51
N SER A 175 -22.90 -2.76 -34.60
CA SER A 175 -22.94 -3.98 -35.42
C SER A 175 -22.13 -5.13 -34.81
N PHE A 176 -21.23 -4.82 -33.87
CA PHE A 176 -20.33 -5.79 -33.23
C PHE A 176 -20.27 -5.56 -31.71
N ARG A 177 -20.19 -6.65 -30.96
CA ARG A 177 -19.99 -6.61 -29.51
C ARG A 177 -18.55 -6.19 -29.19
N LYS A 178 -18.39 -5.23 -28.28
CA LYS A 178 -17.07 -4.89 -27.72
C LYS A 178 -16.70 -5.92 -26.64
N LEU A 179 -15.54 -6.55 -26.79
CA LEU A 179 -14.99 -7.47 -25.80
C LEU A 179 -14.13 -6.67 -24.79
N PRO A 180 -14.02 -7.14 -23.54
CA PRO A 180 -13.13 -6.52 -22.55
C PRO A 180 -11.65 -6.66 -22.94
N SER A 181 -11.28 -7.77 -23.58
CA SER A 181 -9.95 -8.00 -24.13
C SER A 181 -9.96 -7.80 -25.65
N PRO A 182 -9.16 -6.86 -26.20
CA PRO A 182 -8.99 -6.71 -27.63
C PRO A 182 -8.18 -7.87 -28.23
N ASP A 183 -8.41 -8.18 -29.50
CA ASP A 183 -7.73 -9.29 -30.20
C ASP A 183 -6.24 -9.02 -30.49
N LEU A 184 -5.85 -7.74 -30.55
CA LEU A 184 -4.46 -7.31 -30.72
C LEU A 184 -4.13 -6.25 -29.66
N SER A 185 -2.89 -6.26 -29.18
CA SER A 185 -2.40 -5.16 -28.35
C SER A 185 -2.42 -3.86 -29.14
N MET A 186 -2.69 -2.75 -28.46
CA MET A 186 -2.76 -1.43 -29.09
C MET A 186 -1.47 -1.11 -29.85
N TYR A 187 -0.31 -1.49 -29.30
CA TYR A 187 0.99 -1.35 -29.94
C TYR A 187 1.07 -2.13 -31.27
N SER A 188 0.73 -3.43 -31.26
CA SER A 188 0.80 -4.28 -32.46
C SER A 188 -0.15 -3.80 -33.55
N LEU A 189 -1.34 -3.35 -33.15
CA LEU A 189 -2.33 -2.76 -34.04
C LEU A 189 -1.78 -1.48 -34.67
N ASN A 190 -1.28 -0.53 -33.87
CA ASN A 190 -0.78 0.77 -34.33
C ASN A 190 0.48 0.66 -35.21
N ALA A 191 1.34 -0.34 -35.00
CA ALA A 191 2.50 -0.57 -35.86
C ALA A 191 2.14 -1.18 -37.23
N SER A 192 1.03 -1.91 -37.31
CA SER A 192 0.72 -2.78 -38.46
C SER A 192 -0.49 -2.34 -39.28
N PHE A 193 -1.41 -1.55 -38.73
CA PHE A 193 -2.70 -1.25 -39.37
C PHE A 193 -2.57 -0.58 -40.74
N ALA A 194 -1.52 0.23 -40.94
CA ALA A 194 -1.25 0.88 -42.23
C ALA A 194 -0.84 -0.12 -43.33
N LYS A 195 -0.39 -1.31 -42.95
CA LYS A 195 0.05 -2.40 -43.84
C LYS A 195 -1.05 -3.45 -44.05
N PHE A 196 -2.23 -3.27 -43.45
CA PHE A 196 -3.32 -4.22 -43.59
C PHE A 196 -3.86 -4.24 -45.01
N THR A 197 -4.02 -5.44 -45.54
CA THR A 197 -4.47 -5.70 -46.92
C THR A 197 -5.46 -6.83 -46.93
N LEU A 198 -6.35 -6.84 -47.93
CA LEU A 198 -7.21 -7.99 -48.20
C LEU A 198 -6.43 -9.03 -49.03
N PRO A 199 -6.80 -10.32 -48.95
CA PRO A 199 -6.23 -11.37 -49.79
C PRO A 199 -6.34 -11.05 -51.28
N ASP A 200 -5.21 -11.11 -51.99
CA ASP A 200 -5.14 -11.05 -53.45
C ASP A 200 -4.96 -12.44 -54.07
N LYS A 201 -5.36 -12.59 -55.35
CA LYS A 201 -5.18 -13.86 -56.09
C LYS A 201 -3.70 -14.23 -56.26
N ASP A 202 -2.81 -13.24 -56.28
CA ASP A 202 -1.35 -13.40 -56.44
C ASP A 202 -0.64 -13.90 -55.15
N GLU A 203 -1.39 -14.24 -54.11
CA GLU A 203 -0.85 -14.82 -52.87
C GLU A 203 -0.88 -16.34 -52.86
N GLY A 204 -1.55 -16.98 -53.83
CA GLY A 204 -1.65 -18.45 -53.92
C GLY A 204 -2.91 -19.03 -53.29
N PHE A 205 -3.99 -18.24 -53.16
CA PHE A 205 -5.31 -18.75 -52.80
C PHE A 205 -6.01 -19.34 -54.04
N ASP A 206 -6.62 -20.52 -53.86
CA ASP A 206 -7.37 -21.20 -54.91
C ASP A 206 -8.80 -20.62 -55.05
N GLU A 207 -9.35 -20.04 -53.96
CA GLU A 207 -10.64 -19.33 -53.96
C GLU A 207 -10.63 -18.19 -52.93
N ILE A 208 -11.21 -17.04 -53.28
CA ILE A 208 -11.42 -15.92 -52.36
C ILE A 208 -12.94 -15.69 -52.24
N ARG A 209 -13.49 -16.02 -51.08
CA ARG A 209 -14.91 -15.84 -50.73
C ARG A 209 -15.10 -14.52 -50.00
N GLN A 210 -16.06 -13.71 -50.43
CA GLN A 210 -16.42 -12.47 -49.76
C GLN A 210 -17.81 -12.64 -49.16
N GLU A 211 -17.89 -12.76 -47.84
CA GLU A 211 -19.08 -13.27 -47.16
C GLU A 211 -20.05 -12.16 -46.73
N TRP A 212 -19.53 -10.97 -46.40
CA TRP A 212 -20.34 -9.84 -45.92
C TRP A 212 -20.61 -8.82 -47.02
N SER A 213 -19.61 -8.00 -47.33
CA SER A 213 -19.68 -7.07 -48.46
C SER A 213 -19.03 -7.70 -49.70
N LYS A 214 -19.52 -7.37 -50.90
CA LYS A 214 -19.00 -7.89 -52.17
C LYS A 214 -18.16 -6.83 -52.89
N GLY A 215 -17.15 -7.29 -53.62
CA GLY A 215 -16.29 -6.53 -54.52
C GLY A 215 -15.50 -5.41 -53.84
N ASP A 216 -15.57 -4.23 -54.44
CA ASP A 216 -14.78 -3.06 -54.03
C ASP A 216 -15.21 -2.47 -52.69
N LYS A 217 -16.43 -2.76 -52.22
CA LYS A 217 -16.92 -2.30 -50.91
C LYS A 217 -16.05 -2.78 -49.75
N CYS A 218 -15.48 -3.98 -49.83
CA CYS A 218 -14.53 -4.47 -48.81
C CYS A 218 -13.24 -3.64 -48.80
N LYS A 219 -12.72 -3.29 -49.99
CA LYS A 219 -11.50 -2.49 -50.14
C LYS A 219 -11.74 -1.07 -49.66
N GLU A 220 -12.89 -0.48 -50.00
CA GLU A 220 -13.29 0.85 -49.53
C GLU A 220 -13.46 0.91 -48.02
N TYR A 221 -14.14 -0.08 -47.44
CA TYR A 221 -14.30 -0.19 -45.99
C TYR A 221 -12.94 -0.26 -45.28
N LEU A 222 -12.03 -1.12 -45.74
CA LEU A 222 -10.70 -1.23 -45.15
C LEU A 222 -9.92 0.09 -45.30
N LYS A 223 -9.98 0.74 -46.46
CA LYS A 223 -9.32 2.04 -46.68
C LYS A 223 -9.88 3.13 -45.76
N GLN A 224 -11.20 3.19 -45.59
CA GLN A 224 -11.86 4.14 -44.68
C GLN A 224 -11.46 3.86 -43.23
N TRP A 225 -11.47 2.60 -42.81
CA TRP A 225 -11.04 2.18 -41.48
C TRP A 225 -9.56 2.53 -41.22
N VAL A 226 -8.66 2.26 -42.17
CA VAL A 226 -7.25 2.65 -42.06
C VAL A 226 -7.11 4.17 -41.95
N ARG A 227 -7.88 4.94 -42.73
CA ARG A 227 -7.87 6.42 -42.67
C ARG A 227 -8.32 6.93 -41.30
N GLU A 228 -9.45 6.42 -40.78
CA GLU A 228 -9.97 6.78 -39.47
C GLU A 228 -8.97 6.43 -38.36
N ARG A 229 -8.29 5.28 -38.47
CA ARG A 229 -7.22 4.90 -37.55
C ARG A 229 -6.03 5.85 -37.65
N LYS A 230 -5.56 6.18 -38.85
CA LYS A 230 -4.46 7.17 -39.03
C LYS A 230 -4.76 8.51 -38.34
N SER A 231 -6.02 8.93 -38.30
CA SER A 231 -6.43 10.17 -37.62
C SER A 231 -6.60 10.04 -36.10
N SER A 232 -6.88 8.85 -35.58
CA SER A 232 -7.23 8.63 -34.17
C SER A 232 -6.17 7.91 -33.35
N THR A 233 -5.18 7.29 -33.98
CA THR A 233 -4.14 6.49 -33.30
C THR A 233 -2.81 7.23 -33.22
N ARG A 234 -2.13 7.10 -32.07
CA ARG A 234 -0.74 7.53 -31.91
C ARG A 234 0.17 6.72 -32.85
N VAL A 235 1.06 7.42 -33.55
CA VAL A 235 2.09 6.78 -34.38
C VAL A 235 3.22 6.29 -33.47
N GLU A 236 3.38 4.97 -33.37
CA GLU A 236 4.39 4.35 -32.49
C GLU A 236 5.78 4.29 -33.14
N ASP A 237 5.86 4.21 -34.47
CA ASP A 237 7.13 4.07 -35.22
C ASP A 237 7.79 5.42 -35.59
N LEU A 238 7.42 6.50 -34.89
CA LEU A 238 8.01 7.81 -35.15
C LEU A 238 9.43 7.86 -34.56
N MET A 239 10.43 7.57 -35.38
CA MET A 239 11.83 7.74 -35.00
C MET A 239 12.27 9.19 -35.20
N PRO A 240 13.06 9.77 -34.28
CA PRO A 240 13.68 11.06 -34.50
C PRO A 240 14.57 10.99 -35.76
N GLY A 241 14.32 11.91 -36.70
CA GLY A 241 15.10 11.98 -37.94
C GLY A 241 16.56 12.38 -37.72
N ASP A 242 17.37 12.22 -38.77
CA ASP A 242 18.82 12.50 -38.72
C ASP A 242 19.14 13.92 -38.22
N TRP A 243 18.30 14.89 -38.57
CA TRP A 243 18.41 16.26 -38.09
C TRP A 243 18.32 16.35 -36.55
N PHE A 244 17.35 15.68 -35.95
CA PHE A 244 17.19 15.65 -34.48
C PHE A 244 18.37 14.94 -33.84
N ASN A 245 18.76 13.77 -34.35
CA ASN A 245 19.89 13.01 -33.79
C ASN A 245 21.20 13.79 -33.85
N SER A 246 21.42 14.56 -34.92
CA SER A 246 22.58 15.44 -35.06
C SER A 246 22.56 16.55 -34.02
N LYS A 247 21.44 17.26 -33.87
CA LYS A 247 21.27 18.32 -32.87
C LYS A 247 21.36 17.80 -31.44
N TRP A 248 20.80 16.61 -31.18
CA TRP A 248 20.88 15.94 -29.90
C TRP A 248 22.33 15.64 -29.50
N LYS A 249 23.14 15.12 -30.43
CA LYS A 249 24.58 14.87 -30.20
C LYS A 249 25.35 16.17 -29.93
N GLU A 250 25.09 17.23 -30.70
CA GLU A 250 25.69 18.56 -30.46
C GLU A 250 25.35 19.09 -29.06
N TRP A 251 24.08 18.96 -28.66
CA TRP A 251 23.60 19.36 -27.35
C TRP A 251 24.24 18.55 -26.23
N GLN A 252 24.30 17.22 -26.36
CA GLN A 252 24.98 16.35 -25.38
C GLN A 252 26.45 16.72 -25.23
N LYS A 253 27.18 16.97 -26.32
CA LYS A 253 28.58 17.41 -26.30
C LYS A 253 28.74 18.75 -25.56
N THR A 254 27.85 19.69 -25.84
CA THR A 254 27.86 21.01 -25.19
C THR A 254 27.58 20.87 -23.68
N MET A 255 26.60 20.06 -23.31
CA MET A 255 26.24 19.80 -21.92
C MET A 255 27.37 19.09 -21.16
N GLN A 256 28.02 18.09 -21.76
CA GLN A 256 29.19 17.43 -21.19
C GLN A 256 30.34 18.41 -20.99
N ALA A 257 30.62 19.28 -21.97
CA ALA A 257 31.66 20.30 -21.85
C ALA A 257 31.39 21.27 -20.67
N TRP A 258 30.14 21.70 -20.48
CA TRP A 258 29.76 22.53 -19.34
C TRP A 258 29.88 21.81 -18.00
N ARG A 259 29.42 20.56 -17.91
CA ARG A 259 29.56 19.73 -16.70
C ARG A 259 31.02 19.49 -16.34
N SER A 260 31.88 19.19 -17.32
CA SER A 260 33.31 19.00 -17.09
C SER A 260 33.97 20.27 -16.56
N LYS A 261 33.66 21.45 -17.14
CA LYS A 261 34.16 22.73 -16.63
C LYS A 261 33.67 23.03 -15.21
N GLN A 262 32.41 22.77 -14.93
CA GLN A 262 31.84 22.95 -13.60
C GLN A 262 32.51 22.03 -12.57
N ASN A 263 32.70 20.77 -12.92
CA ASN A 263 33.35 19.79 -12.05
C ASN A 263 34.82 20.14 -11.84
N SER A 264 35.57 20.53 -12.87
CA SER A 264 36.95 20.97 -12.70
C SER A 264 37.08 22.18 -11.78
N PHE A 265 36.13 23.12 -11.86
CA PHE A 265 36.10 24.27 -10.95
C PHE A 265 35.81 23.84 -9.51
N LYS A 266 34.81 22.98 -9.29
CA LYS A 266 34.48 22.44 -7.96
C LYS A 266 35.66 21.66 -7.35
N THR A 267 36.31 20.81 -8.14
CA THR A 267 37.49 20.06 -7.69
C THR A 267 38.66 20.99 -7.36
N ALA A 268 38.91 22.02 -8.18
CA ALA A 268 39.96 23.00 -7.90
C ALA A 268 39.69 23.77 -6.59
N GLU A 269 38.43 24.18 -6.35
CA GLU A 269 38.03 24.81 -5.09
C GLU A 269 38.17 23.86 -3.90
N GLN A 270 37.78 22.59 -4.03
CA GLN A 270 37.98 21.58 -2.99
C GLN A 270 39.46 21.36 -2.67
N ILE A 271 40.33 21.25 -3.68
CA ILE A 271 41.78 21.12 -3.48
C ILE A 271 42.33 22.36 -2.77
N LYS A 272 41.88 23.56 -3.15
CA LYS A 272 42.30 24.81 -2.51
C LYS A 272 41.84 24.87 -1.04
N GLN A 273 40.62 24.46 -0.75
CA GLN A 273 40.09 24.38 0.62
C GLN A 273 40.84 23.34 1.45
N GLN A 274 41.11 22.16 0.90
CA GLN A 274 41.90 21.11 1.57
C GLN A 274 43.34 21.55 1.80
N ALA A 275 43.98 22.22 0.83
CA ALA A 275 45.33 22.76 1.01
C ALA A 275 45.38 23.88 2.06
N ALA A 276 44.36 24.74 2.12
CA ALA A 276 44.24 25.77 3.15
C ALA A 276 44.01 25.14 4.54
N ALA A 277 43.15 24.12 4.64
CA ALA A 277 42.90 23.39 5.87
C ALA A 277 44.14 22.62 6.36
N ALA A 278 44.87 21.96 5.45
CA ALA A 278 46.12 21.27 5.77
C ALA A 278 47.20 22.24 6.28
N LYS A 279 47.35 23.41 5.64
CA LYS A 279 48.27 24.46 6.13
C LYS A 279 47.85 25.04 7.49
N ALA A 280 46.55 25.21 7.73
CA ALA A 280 46.05 25.65 9.02
C ALA A 280 46.32 24.60 10.11
N ALA A 281 46.07 23.32 9.83
CA ALA A 281 46.34 22.20 10.72
C ALA A 281 47.84 22.05 11.03
N GLU A 282 48.72 22.21 10.03
CA GLU A 282 50.19 22.17 10.24
C GLU A 282 50.66 23.32 11.15
N LYS A 283 50.14 24.54 10.94
CA LYS A 283 50.47 25.70 11.79
C LYS A 283 49.96 25.50 13.22
N GLU A 284 48.78 24.92 13.38
CA GLU A 284 48.22 24.60 14.70
C GLU A 284 49.01 23.49 15.40
N ALA A 285 49.41 22.42 14.69
CA ALA A 285 50.25 21.35 15.21
C ALA A 285 51.62 21.88 15.65
N LYS A 286 52.26 22.75 14.85
CA LYS A 286 53.51 23.44 15.23
C LYS A 286 53.34 24.32 16.46
N ARG A 287 52.22 25.05 16.57
CA ARG A 287 51.90 25.85 17.77
C ARG A 287 51.72 24.96 19.01
N LYS A 288 50.95 23.88 18.90
CA LYS A 288 50.75 22.90 20.00
C LYS A 288 52.07 22.26 20.42
N ALA A 289 52.90 21.84 19.47
CA ALA A 289 54.22 21.27 19.75
C ALA A 289 55.16 22.29 20.44
N ALA A 290 55.15 23.55 20.03
CA ALA A 290 55.93 24.61 20.69
C ALA A 290 55.46 24.89 22.12
N VAL A 291 54.14 24.89 22.38
CA VAL A 291 53.58 25.04 23.73
C VAL A 291 53.99 23.87 24.61
N ILE A 292 53.84 22.63 24.13
CA ILE A 292 54.25 21.42 24.87
C ILE A 292 55.76 21.43 25.17
N ALA A 293 56.59 21.84 24.20
CA ALA A 293 58.03 21.94 24.41
C ALA A 293 58.39 23.03 25.44
N ALA A 294 57.72 24.19 25.40
CA ALA A 294 57.91 25.25 26.38
C ALA A 294 57.48 24.83 27.78
N GLU A 295 56.36 24.10 27.91
CA GLU A 295 55.87 23.57 29.18
C GLU A 295 56.83 22.52 29.77
N LYS A 296 57.34 21.60 28.94
CA LYS A 296 58.37 20.63 29.36
C LYS A 296 59.66 21.32 29.81
N ALA A 297 60.13 22.32 29.06
CA ALA A 297 61.32 23.07 29.42
C ALA A 297 61.12 23.86 30.73
N ALA A 298 59.95 24.45 30.94
CA ALA A 298 59.61 25.14 32.19
C ALA A 298 59.54 24.18 33.38
N LEU A 299 59.02 22.97 33.18
CA LEU A 299 58.95 21.94 34.22
C LEU A 299 60.35 21.41 34.56
N GLU A 300 61.21 21.18 33.55
CA GLU A 300 62.60 20.77 33.78
C GLU A 300 63.41 21.86 34.49
N ALA A 301 63.21 23.14 34.13
CA ALA A 301 63.84 24.26 34.84
C ALA A 301 63.38 24.34 36.30
N LYS A 302 62.07 24.18 36.56
CA LYS A 302 61.54 24.11 37.92
C LYS A 302 62.07 22.91 38.70
N MET A 303 62.25 21.76 38.06
CA MET A 303 62.83 20.57 38.71
C MET A 303 64.32 20.75 39.01
N LYS A 304 65.08 21.43 38.14
CA LYS A 304 66.49 21.77 38.43
C LYS A 304 66.60 22.78 39.56
N GLU A 305 65.75 23.81 39.58
CA GLU A 305 65.68 24.78 40.68
C GLU A 305 65.24 24.11 42.00
N ALA A 306 64.30 23.17 41.94
CA ALA A 306 63.87 22.38 43.08
C ALA A 306 64.95 21.39 43.55
N ALA A 307 65.73 20.80 42.65
CA ALA A 307 66.85 19.92 43.00
C ALA A 307 68.03 20.69 43.61
N GLU A 308 68.29 21.91 43.14
CA GLU A 308 69.28 22.82 43.73
C GLU A 308 68.82 23.30 45.12
N LYS A 309 67.52 23.56 45.31
CA LYS A 309 66.92 23.89 46.63
C LYS A 309 66.77 22.68 47.56
N ALA A 310 66.66 21.45 47.04
CA ALA A 310 66.59 20.22 47.82
C ALA A 310 67.97 19.64 48.18
N ALA A 311 69.05 20.15 47.60
CA ALA A 311 70.42 19.86 48.04
C ALA A 311 70.84 20.67 49.29
N GLU A 312 70.00 21.62 49.75
CA GLU A 312 70.30 22.52 50.88
C GLU A 312 69.23 22.51 52.00
N GLY A 313 68.39 21.47 52.12
CA GLY A 313 67.35 21.44 53.16
C GLY A 313 66.76 20.06 53.47
N GLN A 314 66.91 19.67 54.73
CA GLN A 314 66.67 18.36 55.34
C GLN A 314 65.23 18.22 55.91
N GLU A 315 64.76 16.97 56.03
CA GLU A 315 63.67 16.44 56.89
C GLU A 315 62.20 16.89 56.70
N GLY A 316 61.27 15.92 56.60
CA GLY A 316 59.84 16.18 56.82
C GLY A 316 58.83 15.30 56.07
N GLU A 317 58.88 14.00 56.35
CA GLU A 317 57.84 12.96 56.30
C GLU A 317 56.45 13.19 55.63
N LYS A 318 56.17 12.27 54.69
CA LYS A 318 54.89 11.85 54.07
C LYS A 318 53.64 11.91 54.96
N LYS A 319 52.56 12.53 54.43
CA LYS A 319 51.17 12.00 54.58
C LYS A 319 50.14 12.66 53.64
N GLU A 320 50.16 12.39 52.33
CA GLU A 320 48.96 12.56 51.47
C GLU A 320 49.15 11.90 50.08
N GLU A 321 49.36 10.58 50.04
CA GLU A 321 49.42 9.82 48.79
C GLU A 321 48.59 8.54 48.94
N GLU A 322 47.30 8.69 49.21
CA GLU A 322 46.34 7.56 49.14
C GLU A 322 44.87 7.96 48.93
N ALA A 323 44.59 9.20 48.46
CA ALA A 323 43.21 9.69 48.27
C ALA A 323 42.89 10.26 46.88
N LYS A 324 43.78 10.12 45.89
CA LYS A 324 43.54 10.63 44.52
C LYS A 324 43.61 9.59 43.40
N GLU A 325 43.80 8.31 43.74
CA GLU A 325 43.87 7.23 42.75
C GLU A 325 42.53 6.47 42.57
N GLU A 326 41.58 6.57 43.51
CA GLU A 326 40.24 5.97 43.33
C GLU A 326 39.27 6.84 42.51
N GLU A 327 39.36 8.16 42.59
CA GLU A 327 38.41 9.06 41.89
C GLU A 327 38.64 9.09 40.37
N LYS A 328 39.87 8.82 39.91
CA LYS A 328 40.22 8.85 38.48
C LYS A 328 39.95 7.54 37.73
N LYS A 329 39.53 6.48 38.44
CA LYS A 329 39.27 5.16 37.87
C LYS A 329 37.77 4.89 37.66
N GLU A 330 36.88 5.60 38.34
CA GLU A 330 35.44 5.54 38.08
C GLU A 330 35.01 6.40 36.88
N GLU A 331 35.55 7.61 36.72
CA GLU A 331 35.20 8.50 35.60
C GLU A 331 35.54 7.89 34.23
N LYS A 332 36.63 7.11 34.15
CA LYS A 332 37.08 6.49 32.90
C LYS A 332 36.24 5.27 32.50
N LYS A 333 35.45 4.69 33.41
CA LYS A 333 34.63 3.50 33.16
C LYS A 333 33.19 3.85 32.72
N GLU A 334 32.76 5.10 32.95
CA GLU A 334 31.44 5.58 32.56
C GLU A 334 31.42 6.18 31.14
N GLU A 335 32.56 6.68 30.64
CA GLU A 335 32.70 7.19 29.27
C GLU A 335 32.78 6.08 28.22
N GLU A 336 33.55 5.00 28.47
CA GLU A 336 33.65 3.85 27.53
C GLU A 336 32.30 3.13 27.34
N LYS A 337 31.39 3.17 28.32
CA LYS A 337 30.09 2.51 28.24
C LYS A 337 29.04 3.29 27.44
N LYS A 338 29.30 4.57 27.15
CA LYS A 338 28.43 5.42 26.32
C LYS A 338 28.80 5.35 24.84
N GLU A 339 30.07 5.14 24.50
CA GLU A 339 30.50 5.00 23.11
C GLU A 339 30.04 3.67 22.49
N ASP A 340 30.07 2.56 23.25
CA ASP A 340 29.63 1.23 22.78
C ASP A 340 28.11 1.18 22.47
N ALA A 341 27.29 1.92 23.22
CA ALA A 341 25.83 1.94 23.04
C ALA A 341 25.35 2.83 21.87
N GLU A 342 26.19 3.73 21.37
CA GLU A 342 25.87 4.60 20.24
C GLU A 342 26.31 3.97 18.90
N GLU A 343 27.31 3.08 18.92
CA GLU A 343 27.79 2.37 17.73
C GLU A 343 26.83 1.23 17.33
N GLU A 344 26.24 0.51 18.31
CA GLU A 344 25.28 -0.58 18.05
C GLU A 344 23.93 -0.09 17.46
N LYS A 345 23.58 1.19 17.64
CA LYS A 345 22.36 1.79 17.05
C LYS A 345 22.51 2.29 15.62
N LYS A 346 23.73 2.40 15.09
CA LYS A 346 23.97 2.88 13.71
C LYS A 346 24.10 1.76 12.68
N GLU A 347 24.26 0.51 13.10
CA GLU A 347 24.32 -0.64 12.18
C GLU A 347 22.95 -1.28 11.87
N GLU A 348 21.87 -0.87 12.54
CA GLU A 348 20.52 -1.45 12.36
C GLU A 348 19.51 -0.56 11.58
N GLU A 349 19.92 0.57 10.98
CA GLU A 349 19.04 1.46 10.19
C GLU A 349 19.41 1.61 8.71
#